data_AF-A0A2P8CY60-F1
#
_entry.id   AF-A0A2P8CY60-F1
#
_cell.length_a   1.000
_cell.length_b   1.000
_cell.length_c   1.000
_cell.angle_alpha   90.00
_cell.angle_beta   90.00
_cell.angle_gamma   90.00
#
_symmetry.space_group_name_H-M   'P 1'
#
loop_
_entity.id
_entity.type
_entity.pdbx_description
1 polymer ?
#
loop_
_entity_poly.entity_id
_entity_poly.type
_entity_poly.pdbx_seq_one_letter_code
_entity_poly.pdbx_strand_id
1 'polypeptide(L)'
;MQAVWQWLLSFIIFLGSGLGNALSNTELWSGLIGAAFGGFLSFWGVNRQTEKMLAHEKKMADDGRAEARQDEIRVREERALGELLHSLFVFEDGFDILKPQWLIAQFRQAGDPEPPEMLRRRETIAALGYGLRVALPLIPDSVVRSRYHALCDVVQQFRNLPLHSDDERADQERAELDIRNYIRYLRHTIRAVLRDELVPEHKERPALLRHDGAPWTPPVRDPENEWYPL
;
A
#
# COMPACT_ATOMS: atom_id res chain seq x y z
N MET A 1 2.02 -15.13 43.88
CA MET A 1 2.92 -14.87 45.03
C MET A 1 2.42 -15.44 46.37
N GLN A 2 1.10 -15.57 46.62
CA GLN A 2 0.58 -16.09 47.91
C GLN A 2 0.83 -17.59 48.16
N ALA A 3 0.89 -18.43 47.12
CA ALA A 3 1.11 -19.88 47.27
C ALA A 3 2.52 -20.26 47.79
N VAL A 4 3.53 -19.43 47.52
CA VAL A 4 4.92 -19.67 47.93
C VAL A 4 5.11 -19.42 49.43
N TRP A 5 4.38 -18.44 49.98
CA TRP A 5 4.40 -18.13 51.41
C TRP A 5 3.74 -19.21 52.27
N GLN A 6 2.68 -19.86 51.76
CA GLN A 6 2.02 -20.96 52.45
C GLN A 6 2.89 -22.23 52.51
N TRP A 7 3.71 -22.48 51.48
CA TRP A 7 4.64 -23.61 51.47
C TRP A 7 5.79 -23.43 52.48
N LEU A 8 6.33 -22.21 52.59
CA LEU A 8 7.39 -21.87 53.54
C LEU A 8 6.94 -21.99 55.01
N LEU A 9 5.72 -21.57 55.33
CA LEU A 9 5.18 -21.65 56.69
C LEU A 9 4.90 -23.10 57.12
N SER A 10 4.38 -23.95 56.22
CA SER A 10 4.13 -25.36 56.52
C SER A 10 5.43 -26.16 56.72
N PHE A 11 6.51 -25.80 56.03
CA PHE A 11 7.81 -26.47 56.16
C PHE A 11 8.51 -26.14 57.49
N ILE A 12 8.37 -24.89 57.96
CA ILE A 12 8.93 -24.44 59.25
C ILE A 12 8.20 -25.10 60.44
N ILE A 13 6.89 -25.30 60.34
CA ILE A 13 6.10 -25.93 61.40
C ILE A 13 6.33 -27.44 61.46
N PHE A 14 6.57 -28.09 60.31
CA PHE A 14 6.84 -29.54 60.24
C PHE A 14 8.20 -29.94 60.85
N LEU A 15 9.18 -29.03 60.87
CA LEU A 15 10.50 -29.29 61.47
C LEU A 15 10.56 -29.07 62.99
N GLY A 16 9.50 -28.53 63.61
CA GLY A 16 9.49 -28.19 65.03
C GLY A 16 9.04 -29.30 65.99
N SER A 17 8.52 -30.42 65.49
CA SER A 17 7.79 -31.41 66.32
C SER A 17 8.39 -32.81 66.35
N GLY A 18 9.60 -33.01 65.80
CA GLY A 18 10.27 -34.30 65.80
C GLY A 18 11.73 -34.22 66.28
N LEU A 19 12.02 -34.97 67.34
CA LEU A 19 13.33 -35.25 67.93
C LEU A 19 13.93 -34.20 68.88
N GLY A 20 13.89 -34.58 70.16
CA GLY A 20 14.81 -34.07 71.16
C GLY A 20 16.19 -34.73 71.09
N ASN A 21 17.11 -34.02 71.75
CA ASN A 21 18.42 -34.43 72.24
C ASN A 21 19.54 -34.73 71.23
N ALA A 22 20.67 -34.06 71.52
CA ALA A 22 22.03 -34.30 71.06
C ALA A 22 22.36 -33.85 69.63
N LEU A 23 22.74 -32.57 69.49
CA LEU A 23 24.04 -32.11 68.96
C LEU A 23 24.05 -30.57 68.90
N SER A 24 25.25 -30.00 68.95
CA SER A 24 25.61 -28.58 69.08
C SER A 24 24.70 -27.59 68.33
N ASN A 25 23.96 -26.77 69.10
CA ASN A 25 23.04 -25.72 68.67
C ASN A 25 23.67 -24.56 67.86
N THR A 26 24.98 -24.58 67.59
CA THR A 26 25.69 -23.52 66.86
C THR A 26 26.13 -23.95 65.46
N GLU A 27 26.42 -25.23 65.24
CA GLU A 27 26.92 -25.72 63.94
C GLU A 27 25.78 -25.93 62.94
N LEU A 28 24.65 -26.48 63.39
CA LEU A 28 23.46 -26.73 62.55
C LEU A 28 22.80 -25.44 62.05
N TRP A 29 22.81 -24.38 62.85
CA TRP A 29 22.27 -23.06 62.47
C TRP A 29 23.17 -22.31 61.49
N SER A 30 24.50 -22.45 61.61
CA SER A 30 25.45 -21.82 60.68
C SER A 30 25.37 -22.42 59.26
N GLY A 31 25.16 -23.75 59.16
CA GLY A 31 24.97 -24.44 57.89
C GLY A 31 23.65 -24.09 57.20
N LEU A 32 22.57 -23.89 57.97
CA LEU A 32 21.26 -23.50 57.44
C LEU A 32 21.24 -22.04 56.94
N ILE A 33 21.91 -21.13 57.66
CA ILE A 33 22.08 -19.73 57.23
C ILE A 33 22.99 -19.64 56.00
N GLY A 34 24.06 -20.43 55.94
CA GLY A 34 24.95 -20.50 54.77
C GLY A 34 24.25 -21.04 53.52
N ALA A 35 23.41 -22.08 53.65
CA ALA A 35 22.63 -22.64 52.55
C ALA A 35 21.50 -21.71 52.09
N ALA A 36 20.84 -21.00 53.01
CA ALA A 36 19.82 -20.00 52.68
C ALA A 36 20.41 -18.79 51.94
N PHE A 37 21.58 -18.28 52.38
CA PHE A 37 22.29 -17.20 51.67
C PHE A 37 22.87 -17.66 50.33
N GLY A 38 23.39 -18.89 50.24
CA GLY A 38 23.88 -19.46 48.98
C GLY A 38 22.76 -19.69 47.95
N GLY A 39 21.58 -20.14 48.40
CA GLY A 39 20.39 -20.29 47.54
C GLY A 39 19.79 -18.95 47.10
N PHE A 40 19.76 -17.96 47.99
CA PHE A 40 19.24 -16.63 47.70
C PHE A 40 20.11 -15.85 46.70
N LEU A 41 21.44 -15.91 46.82
CA LEU A 41 22.36 -15.27 45.87
C LEU A 41 22.36 -15.96 44.50
N SER A 42 22.24 -17.29 44.47
CA SER A 42 22.13 -18.05 43.22
C SER A 42 20.83 -17.75 42.48
N PHE A 43 19.72 -17.57 43.21
CA PHE A 43 18.43 -17.18 42.64
C PHE A 43 18.42 -15.72 42.15
N TRP A 44 19.08 -14.80 42.87
CA TRP A 44 19.12 -13.38 42.50
C TRP A 44 20.03 -13.09 41.28
N GLY A 45 21.13 -13.84 41.14
CA GLY A 45 22.03 -13.74 39.98
C GLY A 45 21.41 -14.27 38.68
N VAL A 46 20.72 -15.41 38.74
CA VAL A 46 20.06 -16.02 37.58
C VAL A 46 18.89 -15.16 37.09
N ASN A 47 18.07 -14.60 37.99
CA ASN A 47 16.89 -13.81 37.61
C ASN A 47 17.23 -12.55 36.79
N ARG A 48 18.40 -11.92 37.04
CA ARG A 48 18.87 -10.75 36.30
C ARG A 48 19.44 -11.08 34.91
N GLN A 49 19.96 -12.29 34.71
CA GLN A 49 20.40 -12.76 33.39
C GLN A 49 19.21 -13.19 32.53
N THR A 50 18.20 -13.83 33.12
CA THR A 50 16.98 -14.24 32.42
C THR A 50 16.13 -13.04 31.99
N GLU A 51 16.00 -11.99 32.80
CA GLU A 51 15.30 -10.76 32.39
C GLU A 51 15.97 -10.06 31.21
N LYS A 52 17.31 -10.04 31.15
CA LYS A 52 18.05 -9.44 30.03
C LYS A 52 17.93 -10.27 28.76
N MET A 53 17.95 -11.60 28.87
CA MET A 53 17.70 -12.50 27.73
C MET A 53 16.25 -12.38 27.23
N LEU A 54 15.26 -12.39 28.11
CA LEU A 54 13.85 -12.21 27.76
C LEU A 54 13.57 -10.82 27.17
N ALA A 55 14.23 -9.77 27.67
CA ALA A 55 14.12 -8.43 27.10
C ALA A 55 14.78 -8.35 25.71
N HIS A 56 15.88 -9.06 25.49
CA HIS A 56 16.56 -9.09 24.20
C HIS A 56 15.80 -9.92 23.16
N GLU A 57 15.28 -11.09 23.54
CA GLU A 57 14.41 -11.92 22.70
C GLU A 57 13.11 -11.21 22.37
N LYS A 58 12.49 -10.52 23.35
CA LYS A 58 11.30 -9.70 23.10
C LYS A 58 11.61 -8.56 22.15
N LYS A 59 12.75 -7.90 22.30
CA LYS A 59 13.17 -6.84 21.37
C LYS A 59 13.40 -7.38 19.96
N MET A 60 14.08 -8.52 19.79
CA MET A 60 14.25 -9.14 18.47
C MET A 60 12.91 -9.62 17.86
N ALA A 61 12.00 -10.13 18.68
CA ALA A 61 10.67 -10.52 18.23
C ALA A 61 9.79 -9.30 17.84
N ASP A 62 9.92 -8.18 18.55
CA ASP A 62 9.22 -6.94 18.24
C ASP A 62 9.83 -6.24 17.01
N ASP A 63 11.16 -6.24 16.86
CA ASP A 63 11.87 -5.73 15.69
C ASP A 63 11.51 -6.56 14.44
N GLY A 64 11.52 -7.90 14.52
CA GLY A 64 11.11 -8.77 13.41
C GLY A 64 9.64 -8.63 13.02
N ARG A 65 8.75 -8.31 13.98
CA ARG A 65 7.35 -7.96 13.68
C ARG A 65 7.21 -6.60 13.04
N ALA A 66 8.11 -5.65 13.30
CA ALA A 66 8.10 -4.33 12.68
C ALA A 66 8.57 -4.42 11.22
N GLU A 67 9.66 -5.15 10.96
CA GLU A 67 10.18 -5.42 9.62
C GLU A 67 9.14 -6.16 8.76
N ALA A 68 8.52 -7.23 9.28
CA ALA A 68 7.48 -7.96 8.56
C ALA A 68 6.26 -7.09 8.19
N ARG A 69 5.92 -6.07 9.01
CA ARG A 69 4.85 -5.12 8.68
C ARG A 69 5.28 -4.15 7.57
N GLN A 70 6.52 -3.69 7.59
CA GLN A 70 7.03 -2.81 6.55
C GLN A 70 7.08 -3.53 5.19
N ASP A 71 7.51 -4.78 5.18
CA ASP A 71 7.48 -5.62 3.98
C ASP A 71 6.06 -5.84 3.46
N GLU A 72 5.09 -6.11 4.35
CA GLU A 72 3.69 -6.26 3.93
C GLU A 72 3.12 -4.97 3.32
N ILE A 73 3.44 -3.81 3.89
CA ILE A 73 3.04 -2.51 3.35
C ILE A 73 3.65 -2.29 1.97
N ARG A 74 4.96 -2.53 1.83
CA ARG A 74 5.67 -2.37 0.56
C ARG A 74 5.10 -3.27 -0.53
N VAL A 75 4.87 -4.55 -0.24
CA VAL A 75 4.27 -5.50 -1.18
C VAL A 75 2.86 -5.06 -1.59
N ARG A 76 2.09 -4.51 -0.66
CA ARG A 76 0.75 -3.99 -0.94
C ARG A 76 0.80 -2.77 -1.86
N GLU A 77 1.74 -1.86 -1.62
CA GLU A 77 1.95 -0.66 -2.44
C GLU A 77 2.40 -1.02 -3.87
N GLU A 78 3.39 -1.91 -4.00
CA GLU A 78 3.88 -2.41 -5.29
C GLU A 78 2.75 -3.08 -6.09
N ARG A 79 1.92 -3.90 -5.42
CA ARG A 79 0.73 -4.50 -6.05
C ARG A 79 -0.25 -3.43 -6.51
N ALA A 80 -0.56 -2.45 -5.67
CA ALA A 80 -1.49 -1.37 -6.01
C ALA A 80 -1.00 -0.53 -7.20
N LEU A 81 0.30 -0.22 -7.25
CA LEU A 81 0.93 0.45 -8.39
C LEU A 81 0.84 -0.39 -9.68
N GLY A 82 1.06 -1.70 -9.58
CA GLY A 82 0.91 -2.64 -10.71
C GLY A 82 -0.54 -2.73 -11.21
N GLU A 83 -1.50 -2.81 -10.31
CA GLU A 83 -2.94 -2.79 -10.62
C GLU A 83 -3.36 -1.46 -11.26
N LEU A 84 -2.86 -0.33 -10.74
CA LEU A 84 -3.09 0.99 -11.32
C LEU A 84 -2.52 1.07 -12.73
N LEU A 85 -1.29 0.59 -12.94
CA LEU A 85 -0.65 0.56 -14.26
C LEU A 85 -1.46 -0.30 -15.24
N HIS A 86 -1.92 -1.48 -14.82
CA HIS A 86 -2.76 -2.34 -15.64
C HIS A 86 -4.10 -1.67 -16.01
N SER A 87 -4.74 -1.00 -15.04
CA SER A 87 -5.99 -0.27 -15.30
C SER A 87 -5.82 0.84 -16.35
N LEU A 88 -4.66 1.49 -16.39
CA LEU A 88 -4.34 2.50 -17.40
C LEU A 88 -4.15 1.90 -18.79
N PHE A 89 -3.56 0.70 -18.90
CA PHE A 89 -3.46 -0.01 -20.19
C PHE A 89 -4.85 -0.37 -20.72
N VAL A 90 -5.70 -0.97 -19.88
CA VAL A 90 -7.08 -1.32 -20.26
C VAL A 90 -7.88 -0.08 -20.66
N PHE A 91 -7.64 1.05 -19.97
CA PHE A 91 -8.28 2.31 -20.31
C PHE A 91 -7.78 2.88 -21.65
N GLU A 92 -6.46 2.89 -21.90
CA GLU A 92 -5.85 3.38 -23.14
C GLU A 92 -6.33 2.56 -24.37
N ASP A 93 -6.39 1.23 -24.23
CA ASP A 93 -6.85 0.32 -25.29
C ASP A 93 -8.33 0.52 -25.63
N GLY A 94 -9.15 0.86 -24.64
CA GLY A 94 -10.58 1.11 -24.82
C GLY A 94 -10.94 2.56 -25.13
N PHE A 95 -9.96 3.47 -25.15
CA PHE A 95 -10.20 4.91 -25.18
C PHE A 95 -10.93 5.37 -26.45
N ASP A 96 -10.63 4.76 -27.60
CA ASP A 96 -11.30 5.04 -28.89
C ASP A 96 -12.81 4.88 -28.84
N ILE A 97 -13.30 3.98 -27.99
CA ILE A 97 -14.73 3.64 -27.85
C ILE A 97 -15.46 4.72 -27.03
N LEU A 98 -14.73 5.64 -26.38
CA LEU A 98 -15.32 6.74 -25.61
C LEU A 98 -15.79 7.91 -26.49
N LYS A 99 -15.57 7.87 -27.80
CA LYS A 99 -15.99 8.92 -28.75
C LYS A 99 -17.48 9.26 -28.61
N PRO A 100 -17.86 10.55 -28.56
CA PRO A 100 -19.25 10.92 -28.34
C PRO A 100 -20.13 10.65 -29.57
N GLN A 101 -20.83 9.52 -29.51
CA GLN A 101 -22.28 9.34 -29.71
C GLN A 101 -22.93 9.57 -31.09
N TRP A 102 -22.24 9.95 -32.17
CA TRP A 102 -22.84 9.88 -33.51
C TRP A 102 -22.90 8.45 -34.08
N LEU A 103 -22.07 7.53 -33.57
CA LEU A 103 -22.13 6.09 -33.91
C LEU A 103 -23.30 5.38 -33.19
N ILE A 104 -23.51 5.68 -31.90
CA ILE A 104 -24.48 4.96 -31.04
C ILE A 104 -25.93 5.29 -31.42
N ALA A 105 -26.19 6.48 -31.97
CA ALA A 105 -27.52 6.87 -32.44
C ALA A 105 -28.00 6.03 -33.65
N GLN A 106 -27.09 5.45 -34.44
CA GLN A 106 -27.47 4.63 -35.60
C GLN A 106 -27.91 3.21 -35.23
N PHE A 107 -27.54 2.70 -34.06
CA PHE A 107 -27.73 1.29 -33.71
C PHE A 107 -28.90 1.00 -32.77
N ARG A 108 -29.67 2.00 -32.36
CA ARG A 108 -30.74 1.78 -31.37
C ARG A 108 -32.10 1.59 -32.03
N GLN A 109 -32.35 0.38 -32.55
CA GLN A 109 -33.72 -0.10 -32.71
C GLN A 109 -34.21 -0.69 -31.39
N ALA A 110 -35.48 -0.44 -31.05
CA ALA A 110 -36.06 -0.93 -29.80
C ALA A 110 -36.16 -2.47 -29.84
N GLY A 111 -35.37 -3.17 -29.01
CA GLY A 111 -35.40 -4.63 -28.88
C GLY A 111 -34.07 -5.33 -29.15
N ASP A 112 -33.06 -4.64 -29.67
CA ASP A 112 -31.76 -5.26 -29.93
C ASP A 112 -30.96 -5.51 -28.62
N PRO A 113 -30.20 -6.63 -28.56
CA PRO A 113 -29.26 -6.88 -27.48
C PRO A 113 -28.23 -5.74 -27.38
N GLU A 114 -27.75 -5.47 -26.16
CA GLU A 114 -26.77 -4.41 -25.92
C GLU A 114 -25.55 -4.60 -26.87
N PRO A 115 -25.21 -3.60 -27.70
CA PRO A 115 -24.10 -3.72 -28.63
C PRO A 115 -22.80 -4.06 -27.87
N PRO A 116 -21.93 -4.94 -28.41
CA PRO A 116 -20.64 -5.26 -27.79
C PRO A 116 -19.79 -4.04 -27.45
N GLU A 117 -19.92 -2.96 -28.21
CA GLU A 117 -19.26 -1.67 -27.97
C GLU A 117 -19.70 -0.98 -26.67
N MET A 118 -20.97 -1.11 -26.29
CA MET A 118 -21.49 -0.55 -25.04
C MET A 118 -20.95 -1.30 -23.82
N LEU A 119 -20.79 -2.62 -23.93
CA LEU A 119 -20.13 -3.43 -22.90
C LEU A 119 -18.66 -3.01 -22.73
N ARG A 120 -17.91 -2.94 -23.84
CA ARG A 120 -16.51 -2.48 -23.81
C ARG A 120 -16.38 -1.07 -23.24
N ARG A 121 -17.27 -0.15 -23.61
CA ARG A 121 -17.30 1.22 -23.06
C ARG A 121 -17.45 1.21 -21.54
N ARG A 122 -18.34 0.37 -21.00
CA ARG A 122 -18.51 0.21 -19.55
C ARG A 122 -17.24 -0.35 -18.90
N GLU A 123 -16.63 -1.36 -19.52
CA GLU A 123 -15.37 -1.95 -19.04
C GLU A 123 -14.23 -0.93 -19.00
N THR A 124 -14.07 -0.12 -20.05
CA THR A 124 -13.08 0.97 -20.11
C THR A 124 -13.29 1.98 -18.99
N ILE A 125 -14.52 2.47 -18.80
CA ILE A 125 -14.83 3.43 -17.72
C ILE A 125 -14.63 2.77 -16.35
N ALA A 126 -15.00 1.50 -16.22
CA ALA A 126 -14.84 0.72 -15.00
C ALA A 126 -13.35 0.54 -14.65
N ALA A 127 -12.47 0.36 -15.62
CA ALA A 127 -11.03 0.27 -15.40
C ALA A 127 -10.48 1.56 -14.76
N LEU A 128 -10.83 2.74 -15.31
CA LEU A 128 -10.44 4.02 -14.73
C LEU A 128 -11.03 4.23 -13.33
N GLY A 129 -12.30 3.84 -13.13
CA GLY A 129 -12.98 3.91 -11.84
C GLY A 129 -12.41 2.96 -10.78
N TYR A 130 -11.97 1.76 -11.20
CA TYR A 130 -11.30 0.79 -10.34
C TYR A 130 -9.97 1.36 -9.84
N GLY A 131 -9.14 1.90 -10.73
CA GLY A 131 -7.88 2.53 -10.34
C GLY A 131 -8.11 3.65 -9.31
N LEU A 132 -9.11 4.51 -9.52
CA LEU A 132 -9.45 5.59 -8.59
C LEU A 132 -9.90 5.12 -7.19
N ARG A 133 -10.74 4.08 -7.13
CA ARG A 133 -11.44 3.69 -5.89
C ARG A 133 -10.74 2.58 -5.11
N VAL A 134 -9.95 1.76 -5.79
CA VAL A 134 -9.37 0.54 -5.21
C VAL A 134 -7.86 0.65 -5.09
N ALA A 135 -7.17 0.93 -6.20
CA ALA A 135 -5.71 0.96 -6.22
C ALA A 135 -5.13 2.27 -5.65
N LEU A 136 -5.67 3.42 -6.06
CA LEU A 136 -5.14 4.74 -5.71
C LEU A 136 -5.05 5.02 -4.19
N PRO A 137 -6.04 4.62 -3.35
CA PRO A 137 -5.96 4.83 -1.90
C PRO A 137 -4.83 4.07 -1.20
N LEU A 138 -4.30 3.03 -1.85
CA LEU A 138 -3.22 2.20 -1.31
C LEU A 138 -1.83 2.72 -1.69
N ILE A 139 -1.75 3.79 -2.49
CA ILE A 139 -0.49 4.35 -2.98
C ILE A 139 -0.15 5.61 -2.17
N PRO A 140 0.95 5.63 -1.39
CA PRO A 140 1.31 6.79 -0.58
C PRO A 140 1.79 7.97 -1.44
N ASP A 141 2.41 7.68 -2.59
CA ASP A 141 3.02 8.66 -3.49
C ASP A 141 1.99 9.72 -3.93
N SER A 142 2.22 10.97 -3.51
CA SER A 142 1.30 12.08 -3.77
C SER A 142 1.31 12.53 -5.23
N VAL A 143 2.41 12.30 -5.95
CA VAL A 143 2.56 12.67 -7.36
C VAL A 143 1.72 11.76 -8.23
N VAL A 144 1.78 10.44 -8.01
CA VAL A 144 0.93 9.45 -8.69
C VAL A 144 -0.54 9.75 -8.44
N ARG A 145 -0.92 9.99 -7.17
CA ARG A 145 -2.31 10.32 -6.81
C ARG A 145 -2.80 11.59 -7.50
N SER A 146 -2.04 12.67 -7.41
CA SER A 146 -2.39 13.95 -8.04
C SER A 146 -2.54 13.82 -9.55
N ARG A 147 -1.59 13.16 -10.23
CA ARG A 147 -1.63 12.98 -11.69
C ARG A 147 -2.78 12.10 -12.12
N TYR A 148 -3.11 11.05 -11.35
CA TYR A 148 -4.26 10.18 -11.64
C TYR A 148 -5.59 10.91 -11.46
N HIS A 149 -5.76 11.69 -10.38
CA HIS A 149 -6.95 12.53 -10.22
C HIS A 149 -7.10 13.53 -11.37
N ALA A 150 -6.00 14.15 -11.80
CA ALA A 150 -6.01 15.03 -12.96
C ALA A 150 -6.42 14.30 -14.25
N LEU A 151 -6.01 13.04 -14.46
CA LEU A 151 -6.48 12.23 -15.58
C LEU A 151 -8.00 12.03 -15.51
N CYS A 152 -8.54 11.64 -14.36
CA CYS A 152 -9.98 11.46 -14.20
C CYS A 152 -10.77 12.74 -14.54
N ASP A 153 -10.30 13.90 -14.08
CA ASP A 153 -10.92 15.19 -14.39
C ASP A 153 -10.88 15.52 -15.88
N VAL A 154 -9.73 15.29 -16.54
CA VAL A 154 -9.58 15.52 -17.99
C VAL A 154 -10.50 14.59 -18.78
N VAL A 155 -10.58 13.31 -18.41
CA VAL A 155 -11.49 12.35 -19.04
C VAL A 155 -12.95 12.76 -18.83
N GLN A 156 -13.30 13.30 -17.66
CA GLN A 156 -14.64 13.83 -17.40
C GLN A 156 -14.94 15.05 -18.28
N GLN A 157 -13.98 15.97 -18.44
CA GLN A 157 -14.12 17.12 -19.34
C GLN A 157 -14.28 16.68 -20.79
N PHE A 158 -13.48 15.71 -21.26
CA PHE A 158 -13.53 15.17 -22.61
C PHE A 158 -14.92 14.63 -22.98
N ARG A 159 -15.58 13.94 -22.05
CA ARG A 159 -16.94 13.42 -22.24
C ARG A 159 -17.99 14.51 -22.44
N ASN A 160 -17.69 15.75 -22.05
CA ASN A 160 -18.60 16.88 -22.12
C ASN A 160 -18.24 17.86 -23.26
N LEU A 161 -17.26 17.53 -24.11
CA LEU A 161 -16.90 18.38 -25.24
C LEU A 161 -18.04 18.44 -26.28
N PRO A 162 -18.36 19.62 -26.81
CA PRO A 162 -19.35 19.80 -27.88
C PRO A 162 -18.82 19.24 -29.22
N LEU A 163 -19.73 18.95 -30.14
CA LEU A 163 -19.45 18.11 -31.32
C LEU A 163 -20.29 18.46 -32.55
N HIS A 164 -20.64 19.74 -32.67
CA HIS A 164 -21.61 20.26 -33.62
C HIS A 164 -20.97 20.81 -34.91
N SER A 165 -19.67 21.07 -34.92
CA SER A 165 -18.91 21.67 -36.04
C SER A 165 -17.61 20.92 -36.36
N ASP A 166 -17.05 21.18 -37.54
CA ASP A 166 -15.78 20.58 -37.96
C ASP A 166 -14.59 21.08 -37.11
N ASP A 167 -14.63 22.34 -36.67
CA ASP A 167 -13.63 22.89 -35.73
C ASP A 167 -13.66 22.13 -34.38
N GLU A 168 -14.86 21.79 -33.89
CA GLU A 168 -15.02 21.00 -32.66
C GLU A 168 -14.55 19.54 -32.84
N ARG A 169 -14.60 18.98 -34.05
CA ARG A 169 -14.02 17.66 -34.34
C ARG A 169 -12.50 17.67 -34.26
N ALA A 170 -11.86 18.68 -34.84
CA ALA A 170 -10.41 18.85 -34.77
C ALA A 170 -9.94 19.03 -33.31
N ASP A 171 -10.69 19.80 -32.51
CA ASP A 171 -10.44 19.94 -31.07
C ASP A 171 -10.60 18.63 -30.31
N GLN A 172 -11.57 17.79 -30.71
CA GLN A 172 -11.77 16.48 -30.11
C GLN A 172 -10.61 15.51 -30.44
N GLU A 173 -10.15 15.48 -31.69
CA GLU A 173 -9.00 14.66 -32.10
C GLU A 173 -7.73 15.07 -31.35
N ARG A 174 -7.48 16.39 -31.22
CA ARG A 174 -6.40 16.91 -30.38
C ARG A 174 -6.59 16.50 -28.91
N ALA A 175 -7.78 16.67 -28.35
CA ALA A 175 -8.07 16.29 -26.96
C ALA A 175 -7.86 14.78 -26.73
N GLU A 176 -8.09 13.94 -27.75
CA GLU A 176 -7.80 12.51 -27.70
C GLU A 176 -6.29 12.26 -27.55
N LEU A 177 -5.48 12.90 -28.40
CA LEU A 177 -4.02 12.82 -28.34
C LEU A 177 -3.47 13.35 -27.00
N ASP A 178 -4.04 14.45 -26.50
CA ASP A 178 -3.69 15.03 -25.20
C ASP A 178 -3.85 14.01 -24.07
N ILE A 179 -4.98 13.28 -24.06
CA ILE A 179 -5.27 12.27 -23.04
C ILE A 179 -4.34 11.07 -23.19
N ARG A 180 -4.13 10.57 -24.40
CA ARG A 180 -3.20 9.44 -24.65
C ARG A 180 -1.78 9.77 -24.19
N ASN A 181 -1.29 10.96 -24.53
CA ASN A 181 0.02 11.43 -24.08
C ASN A 181 0.09 11.58 -22.55
N TYR A 182 -0.99 12.07 -21.92
CA TYR A 182 -1.05 12.18 -20.47
C TYR A 182 -1.11 10.82 -19.76
N ILE A 183 -1.81 9.82 -20.32
CA ILE A 183 -1.79 8.44 -19.82
C ILE A 183 -0.37 7.88 -19.86
N ARG A 184 0.35 8.05 -20.96
CA ARG A 184 1.73 7.57 -21.09
C ARG A 184 2.68 8.25 -20.11
N TYR A 185 2.51 9.55 -19.89
CA TYR A 185 3.23 10.30 -18.86
C TYR A 185 2.96 9.75 -17.45
N LEU A 186 1.71 9.42 -17.15
CA LEU A 186 1.34 8.79 -15.87
C LEU A 186 1.90 7.37 -15.74
N ARG A 187 1.87 6.56 -16.81
CA ARG A 187 2.49 5.23 -16.84
C ARG A 187 4.00 5.32 -16.57
N HIS A 188 4.68 6.28 -17.17
CA HIS A 188 6.10 6.54 -16.92
C HIS A 188 6.36 6.94 -15.46
N THR A 189 5.47 7.76 -14.88
CA THR A 189 5.53 8.13 -13.45
C THR A 189 5.40 6.91 -12.55
N ILE A 190 4.40 6.06 -12.79
CA ILE A 190 4.15 4.85 -11.99
C ILE A 190 5.32 3.87 -12.10
N ARG A 191 5.89 3.70 -13.30
CA ARG A 191 7.09 2.88 -13.52
C ARG A 191 8.29 3.41 -12.75
N ALA A 192 8.52 4.72 -12.76
CA ALA A 192 9.62 5.33 -12.01
C ALA A 192 9.46 5.06 -10.50
N VAL A 193 8.26 5.23 -9.95
CA VAL A 193 7.98 4.92 -8.54
C VAL A 193 8.19 3.42 -8.23
N LEU A 194 7.71 2.52 -9.09
CA LEU A 194 7.91 1.08 -8.94
C LEU A 194 9.40 0.66 -8.95
N ARG A 195 10.25 1.42 -9.65
CA ARG A 195 11.68 1.15 -9.81
C ARG A 195 12.56 1.94 -8.84
N ASP A 196 11.96 2.74 -7.96
CA ASP A 196 12.68 3.68 -7.09
C ASP A 196 13.58 4.65 -7.89
N GLU A 197 13.09 5.07 -9.07
CA GLU A 197 13.75 6.02 -9.97
C GLU A 197 13.19 7.44 -9.79
N LEU A 198 13.92 8.43 -10.30
CA LEU A 198 13.46 9.82 -10.30
C LEU A 198 12.17 9.95 -11.12
N VAL A 199 11.09 10.40 -10.48
CA VAL A 199 9.84 10.67 -11.18
C VAL A 199 10.01 11.79 -12.21
N PRO A 200 9.33 11.72 -13.36
CA PRO A 200 9.40 12.77 -14.38
C PRO A 200 9.00 14.12 -13.83
N GLU A 201 9.65 15.19 -14.29
CA GLU A 201 9.32 16.57 -13.91
C GLU A 201 7.82 16.83 -14.02
N HIS A 202 7.29 17.63 -13.10
CA HIS A 202 5.88 18.00 -13.11
C HIS A 202 5.55 18.82 -14.37
N LYS A 203 4.50 18.41 -15.07
CA LYS A 203 3.85 19.20 -16.11
C LYS A 203 2.36 19.26 -15.82
N GLU A 204 1.78 20.44 -16.05
CA GLU A 204 0.35 20.65 -15.88
C GLU A 204 -0.45 19.71 -16.80
N ARG A 205 -1.59 19.27 -16.31
CA ARG A 205 -2.53 18.43 -17.06
C ARG A 205 -2.97 19.14 -18.35
N PRO A 206 -3.33 18.40 -19.42
CA PRO A 206 -3.82 19.03 -20.64
C PRO A 206 -5.08 19.85 -20.38
N ALA A 207 -5.12 21.06 -20.94
CA ALA A 207 -6.33 21.86 -21.04
C ALA A 207 -7.05 21.47 -22.33
N LEU A 208 -8.25 20.91 -22.20
CA LEU A 208 -9.00 20.43 -23.38
C LEU A 208 -9.63 21.58 -24.17
N LEU A 209 -9.99 22.67 -23.50
CA LEU A 209 -10.51 23.89 -24.11
C LEU A 209 -9.38 24.90 -24.24
N ARG A 210 -8.57 24.79 -25.29
CA ARG A 210 -7.46 25.70 -25.60
C ARG A 210 -7.41 25.99 -27.10
N HIS A 211 -6.85 27.14 -27.46
CA HIS A 211 -6.86 27.66 -28.83
C HIS A 211 -5.71 27.16 -29.70
N ASP A 212 -4.71 26.48 -29.14
CA ASP A 212 -3.61 25.91 -29.90
C ASP A 212 -3.93 24.50 -30.39
N GLY A 213 -3.69 24.25 -31.68
CA GLY A 213 -3.94 22.95 -32.32
C GLY A 213 -2.90 21.88 -31.98
N ALA A 214 -1.78 22.24 -31.35
CA ALA A 214 -0.69 21.30 -31.07
C ALA A 214 -1.06 20.35 -29.93
N PRO A 215 -0.78 19.04 -30.02
CA PRO A 215 -1.06 18.10 -28.94
C PRO A 215 -0.20 18.37 -27.70
N TRP A 216 -0.76 18.09 -26.53
CA TRP A 216 -0.06 18.12 -25.26
C TRP A 216 1.02 17.04 -25.27
N THR A 217 2.21 17.41 -24.84
CA THR A 217 3.38 16.52 -24.79
C THR A 217 3.92 16.47 -23.36
N PRO A 218 4.46 15.34 -22.88
CA PRO A 218 5.15 15.32 -21.59
C PRO A 218 6.46 16.13 -21.63
N PRO A 219 7.02 16.52 -20.47
CA PRO A 219 8.31 17.21 -20.41
C PRO A 219 9.47 16.27 -20.77
N VAL A 220 9.34 14.99 -20.45
CA VAL A 220 10.32 13.94 -20.75
C VAL A 220 9.59 12.77 -21.41
N ARG A 221 10.20 12.23 -22.47
CA ARG A 221 9.69 11.05 -23.17
C ARG A 221 10.10 9.79 -22.42
N ASP A 222 9.15 8.91 -22.16
CA ASP A 222 9.39 7.57 -21.64
C ASP A 222 10.21 6.80 -22.70
N PRO A 223 11.42 6.32 -22.37
CA PRO A 223 12.24 5.56 -23.31
C PRO A 223 11.61 4.20 -23.69
N GLU A 224 10.63 3.72 -22.93
CA GLU A 224 9.96 2.43 -23.15
C GLU A 224 8.62 2.53 -23.90
N ASN A 225 8.23 3.71 -24.41
CA ASN A 225 7.01 3.88 -25.19
C ASN A 225 7.25 4.66 -26.50
N GLU A 226 6.72 4.17 -27.62
CA GLU A 226 6.62 4.94 -28.87
C GLU A 226 5.52 6.01 -28.72
N TRP A 227 5.88 7.30 -28.86
CA TRP A 227 4.96 8.43 -28.77
C TRP A 227 4.22 8.63 -30.10
N TYR A 228 2.93 9.00 -30.08
CA TYR A 228 2.26 9.38 -31.33
C TYR A 228 2.99 10.60 -31.92
N PRO A 229 3.31 10.58 -33.23
CA PRO A 229 4.04 11.68 -33.85
C PRO A 229 3.23 12.99 -33.79
N LEU A 230 3.97 14.10 -33.76
CA LEU A 230 3.45 15.47 -33.91
C LEU A 230 2.78 15.67 -35.26
#